data_AF-A0AAD7KZM0-F1
#
_entry.id   AF-A0AAD7KZM0-F1
#
_cell.length_a   1.000
_cell.length_b   1.000
_cell.length_c   1.000
_cell.angle_alpha   90.00
_cell.angle_beta   90.00
_cell.angle_gamma   90.00
#
_symmetry.space_group_name_H-M   'P 1'
#
loop_
_entity.id
_entity.type
_entity.pdbx_description
1 polymer ?
#
loop_
_entity_poly.entity_id
_entity_poly.type
_entity_poly.pdbx_seq_one_letter_code
_entity_poly.pdbx_strand_id
1 'polypeptide(L)'
;MAGNGLPPLGRVKLTDLVPSEGLPSDSYKLSISILSQSLAQFSAAIIQFPESDGALLRSGLDSARLFFHQRASYPPPDIIQTNDSREWCKTSGYYADAHLWQETYDYRPGLTCLEPNNSLEFPPAGLQDIFSLFGKAARDILDAISYHLNLRSSPFTEILDNVPLRNREISSSVLSVCCYARPSFQGAQHHHITTQDMARWLCILTKITNLINA
;
A
#
# COMPACT_ATOMS: atom_id res chain seq x y z
N MET A 1 -2.66 -39.24 5.37
CA MET A 1 -3.14 -37.98 4.76
C MET A 1 -2.51 -36.83 5.53
N ALA A 2 -1.36 -36.33 5.10
CA ALA A 2 -0.72 -35.17 5.70
C ALA A 2 -1.20 -33.93 4.94
N GLY A 3 -2.14 -33.17 5.52
CA GLY A 3 -2.43 -31.85 5.01
C GLY A 3 -1.18 -31.00 5.19
N ASN A 4 -0.66 -30.44 4.09
CA ASN A 4 0.38 -29.41 4.11
C ASN A 4 -0.19 -28.16 4.82
N GLY A 5 -0.23 -28.20 6.15
CA GLY A 5 -0.82 -27.17 6.99
C GLY A 5 0.28 -26.29 7.55
N LEU A 6 0.85 -25.42 6.73
CA LEU A 6 1.50 -24.24 7.31
C LEU A 6 0.44 -23.55 8.20
N PRO A 7 0.78 -23.15 9.44
CA PRO A 7 -0.15 -22.43 10.29
C PRO A 7 -0.72 -21.25 9.51
N PRO A 8 -2.04 -21.03 9.52
CA PRO A 8 -2.61 -19.91 8.79
C PRO A 8 -2.05 -18.59 9.35
N LEU A 9 -1.76 -17.63 8.46
CA LEU A 9 -1.39 -16.27 8.86
C LEU A 9 -2.42 -15.74 9.86
N GLY A 10 -1.94 -15.10 10.93
CA GLY A 10 -2.78 -14.50 11.95
C GLY A 10 -3.72 -13.47 11.33
N ARG A 11 -5.02 -13.61 11.64
CA ARG A 11 -6.08 -12.70 11.17
C ARG A 11 -6.62 -11.92 12.36
N VAL A 12 -6.56 -10.60 12.29
CA VAL A 12 -7.03 -9.71 13.35
C VAL A 12 -7.87 -8.58 12.75
N LYS A 13 -8.89 -8.12 13.47
CA LYS A 13 -9.68 -6.97 13.04
C LYS A 13 -9.00 -5.70 13.52
N LEU A 14 -8.97 -4.67 12.67
CA LEU A 14 -8.37 -3.39 13.04
C LEU A 14 -9.09 -2.77 14.25
N THR A 15 -10.40 -2.93 14.34
CA THR A 15 -11.20 -2.45 15.48
C THR A 15 -10.81 -3.10 16.81
N ASP A 16 -10.28 -4.32 16.78
CA ASP A 16 -9.86 -5.05 17.99
C ASP A 16 -8.42 -4.68 18.40
N LEU A 17 -7.69 -3.93 17.55
CA LEU A 17 -6.36 -3.41 17.82
C LEU A 17 -6.39 -1.98 18.37
N VAL A 18 -7.57 -1.36 18.50
CA VAL A 18 -7.72 -0.04 19.12
C VAL A 18 -8.01 -0.23 20.62
N PRO A 19 -7.20 0.33 21.53
CA PRO A 19 -7.50 0.27 22.95
C PRO A 19 -8.85 0.95 23.23
N SER A 20 -9.78 0.26 23.89
CA SER A 20 -10.94 0.93 24.49
C SER A 20 -10.46 1.76 25.67
N GLU A 21 -10.84 3.05 25.74
CA GLU A 21 -10.56 3.94 26.88
C GLU A 21 -10.73 3.20 28.23
N GLY A 22 -9.63 2.96 28.95
CA GLY A 22 -9.61 2.16 30.17
C GLY A 22 -8.69 0.93 30.11
N LEU A 23 -9.07 -0.15 30.79
CA LEU A 23 -8.28 -1.37 30.85
C LEU A 23 -8.31 -2.12 29.50
N PRO A 24 -7.18 -2.70 29.05
CA PRO A 24 -7.15 -3.46 27.80
C PRO A 24 -8.09 -4.66 27.88
N SER A 25 -9.06 -4.69 26.96
CA SER A 25 -10.04 -5.77 26.85
C SER A 25 -9.38 -7.11 26.53
N ASP A 26 -10.06 -8.21 26.82
CA ASP A 26 -9.55 -9.55 26.50
C ASP A 26 -9.43 -9.77 24.99
N SER A 27 -10.32 -9.16 24.19
CA SER A 27 -10.26 -9.18 22.73
C SER A 27 -9.02 -8.45 22.19
N TYR A 28 -8.65 -7.32 22.81
CA TYR A 28 -7.44 -6.56 22.47
C TYR A 28 -6.19 -7.39 22.75
N LYS A 29 -6.08 -7.96 23.96
CA LYS A 29 -4.94 -8.82 24.34
C LYS A 29 -4.80 -10.02 23.40
N LEU A 30 -5.90 -10.71 23.10
CA LEU A 30 -5.91 -11.86 22.19
C LEU A 30 -5.45 -11.45 20.78
N SER A 31 -5.98 -10.33 20.26
CA SER A 31 -5.62 -9.83 18.92
C SER A 31 -4.14 -9.47 18.84
N ILE A 32 -3.59 -8.84 19.87
CA ILE A 32 -2.16 -8.53 19.95
C ILE A 32 -1.30 -9.79 19.98
N SER A 33 -1.71 -10.81 20.74
CA SER A 33 -0.99 -12.09 20.78
C SER A 33 -0.97 -12.76 19.40
N ILE A 34 -2.11 -12.80 18.69
CA ILE A 34 -2.21 -13.36 17.34
C ILE A 34 -1.35 -12.57 16.36
N LEU A 35 -1.45 -11.23 16.39
CA LEU A 35 -0.67 -10.34 15.52
C LEU A 35 0.83 -10.56 15.72
N SER A 36 1.29 -10.51 16.97
CA SER A 36 2.70 -10.61 17.31
C SER A 36 3.28 -11.99 17.00
N GLN A 37 2.50 -13.05 17.27
CA GLN A 37 2.90 -14.42 16.88
C GLN A 37 3.02 -14.56 15.37
N SER A 38 2.07 -14.02 14.60
CA SER A 38 2.11 -14.08 13.13
C SER A 38 3.30 -13.30 12.56
N LEU A 39 3.58 -12.12 13.10
CA LEU A 39 4.76 -11.33 12.72
C LEU A 39 6.06 -12.06 13.07
N ALA A 40 6.17 -12.66 14.27
CA ALA A 40 7.37 -13.38 14.69
C ALA A 40 7.62 -14.65 13.86
N GLN A 41 6.57 -15.33 13.40
CA GLN A 41 6.70 -16.59 12.64
C GLN A 41 6.82 -16.37 11.13
N PHE A 42 6.09 -15.40 10.57
CA PHE A 42 5.92 -15.25 9.13
C PHE A 42 6.30 -13.87 8.59
N SER A 43 6.68 -12.92 9.45
CA SER A 43 6.88 -11.50 9.08
C SER A 43 5.67 -10.88 8.36
N ALA A 44 4.48 -11.45 8.56
CA ALA A 44 3.26 -11.08 7.89
C ALA A 44 2.05 -11.36 8.79
N ALA A 45 1.00 -10.54 8.65
CA ALA A 45 -0.29 -10.72 9.31
C ALA A 45 -1.41 -10.15 8.43
N ILE A 46 -2.64 -10.62 8.64
CA ILE A 46 -3.82 -10.18 7.91
C ILE A 46 -4.65 -9.26 8.81
N ILE A 47 -4.76 -8.00 8.40
CA ILE A 47 -5.58 -6.99 9.09
C ILE A 47 -6.91 -6.84 8.36
N GLN A 48 -8.01 -7.02 9.08
CA GLN A 48 -9.36 -6.87 8.55
C GLN A 48 -9.87 -5.47 8.86
N PHE A 49 -10.14 -4.70 7.80
CA PHE A 49 -10.76 -3.38 7.89
C PHE A 49 -12.28 -3.50 8.12
N PRO A 50 -12.92 -2.53 8.80
CA PRO A 50 -14.37 -2.47 8.91
C PRO A 50 -15.03 -2.23 7.54
N GLU A 51 -16.31 -2.57 7.42
CA GLU A 51 -17.03 -2.50 6.14
C GLU A 51 -17.09 -1.09 5.55
N SER A 52 -17.17 -0.06 6.42
CA SER A 52 -17.12 1.36 6.04
C SER A 52 -15.86 1.70 5.26
N ASP A 53 -14.71 1.26 5.78
CA ASP A 53 -13.39 1.52 5.19
C ASP A 53 -13.19 0.64 3.96
N GLY A 54 -13.76 -0.57 3.97
CA GLY A 54 -13.79 -1.47 2.83
C GLY A 54 -14.48 -0.87 1.60
N ALA A 55 -15.51 -0.03 1.76
CA ALA A 55 -16.15 0.67 0.64
C ALA A 55 -15.21 1.69 -0.02
N LEU A 56 -14.47 2.46 0.79
CA LEU A 56 -13.46 3.41 0.31
C LEU A 56 -12.34 2.68 -0.45
N LEU A 57 -11.81 1.59 0.12
CA LEU A 57 -10.76 0.79 -0.51
C LEU A 57 -11.22 0.22 -1.87
N ARG A 58 -12.44 -0.32 -1.94
CA ARG A 58 -13.03 -0.80 -3.20
C ARG A 58 -13.16 0.31 -4.23
N SER A 59 -13.70 1.47 -3.83
CA SER A 59 -13.87 2.62 -4.72
C SER A 59 -12.52 3.13 -5.27
N GLY A 60 -11.48 3.19 -4.45
CA GLY A 60 -10.15 3.60 -4.91
C GLY A 60 -9.48 2.56 -5.80
N LEU A 61 -9.68 1.26 -5.53
CA LEU A 61 -9.27 0.19 -6.45
C LEU A 61 -9.96 0.30 -7.81
N ASP A 62 -11.27 0.56 -7.84
CA ASP A 62 -12.02 0.75 -9.08
C ASP A 62 -11.54 2.00 -9.84
N SER A 63 -11.25 3.10 -9.13
CA SER A 63 -10.67 4.29 -9.76
C SER A 63 -9.27 4.03 -10.32
N ALA A 64 -8.41 3.32 -9.59
CA ALA A 64 -7.08 2.98 -10.08
C ALA A 64 -7.15 2.03 -11.27
N ARG A 65 -8.09 1.07 -11.25
CA ARG A 65 -8.36 0.22 -12.40
C ARG A 65 -8.71 1.07 -13.63
N LEU A 66 -9.65 2.00 -13.51
CA LEU A 66 -10.02 2.91 -14.61
C LEU A 66 -8.82 3.75 -15.08
N PHE A 67 -8.03 4.27 -14.14
CA PHE A 67 -6.81 5.03 -14.45
C PHE A 67 -5.86 4.23 -15.35
N PHE A 68 -5.51 3.00 -14.98
CA PHE A 68 -4.65 2.17 -15.83
C PHE A 68 -5.32 1.87 -17.17
N HIS A 69 -6.62 1.57 -17.22
CA HIS A 69 -7.33 1.25 -18.46
C HIS A 69 -7.33 2.37 -19.50
N GLN A 70 -7.39 3.62 -19.05
CA GLN A 70 -7.43 4.79 -19.94
C GLN A 70 -6.07 5.10 -20.57
N ARG A 71 -4.97 4.55 -20.04
CA ARG A 71 -3.64 4.76 -20.59
C ARG A 71 -3.40 3.91 -21.83
N ALA A 72 -2.70 4.49 -22.80
CA ALA A 72 -2.29 3.83 -24.05
C ALA A 72 -1.58 2.50 -23.77
N SER A 73 -1.73 1.54 -24.71
CA SER A 73 -1.26 0.16 -24.54
C SER A 73 0.23 -0.01 -24.30
N TYR A 74 1.04 0.98 -24.70
CA TYR A 74 2.47 0.97 -24.56
C TYR A 74 2.92 2.33 -24.02
N PRO A 75 3.50 2.39 -22.81
CA PRO A 75 4.08 3.62 -22.33
C PRO A 75 5.28 4.00 -23.24
N PRO A 76 5.43 5.28 -23.62
CA PRO A 76 6.62 5.77 -24.32
C PRO A 76 7.91 5.32 -23.63
N PRO A 77 9.02 5.13 -24.38
CA PRO A 77 10.30 4.68 -23.82
C PRO A 77 10.81 5.58 -22.67
N ASP A 78 10.39 6.85 -22.63
CA ASP A 78 10.73 7.82 -21.57
C ASP A 78 10.11 7.49 -20.20
N ILE A 79 9.10 6.60 -20.15
CA ILE A 79 8.36 6.20 -18.94
C ILE A 79 8.76 4.78 -18.49
N ILE A 80 9.59 4.09 -19.28
CA ILE A 80 10.14 2.77 -18.94
C ILE A 80 11.31 3.00 -17.98
N GLN A 81 11.20 2.48 -16.77
CA GLN A 81 12.19 2.73 -15.73
C GLN A 81 13.48 1.94 -15.99
N THR A 82 14.43 2.52 -16.74
CA THR A 82 15.82 2.04 -16.81
C THR A 82 16.60 2.54 -15.59
N ASN A 83 16.40 1.90 -14.43
CA ASN A 83 17.29 1.88 -13.25
C ASN A 83 18.13 3.15 -12.95
N ASP A 84 17.59 4.36 -13.14
CA ASP A 84 18.24 5.59 -12.73
C ASP A 84 17.74 5.96 -11.33
N SER A 85 18.54 5.52 -10.38
CA SER A 85 18.40 5.62 -8.92
C SER A 85 18.45 7.06 -8.37
N ARG A 86 18.03 8.09 -9.12
CA ARG A 86 18.24 9.50 -8.76
C ARG A 86 17.01 10.37 -8.53
N GLU A 87 15.78 9.87 -8.70
CA GLU A 87 14.57 10.71 -8.60
C GLU A 87 13.61 10.33 -7.47
N TRP A 88 14.14 9.79 -6.36
CA TRP A 88 13.39 9.55 -5.12
C TRP A 88 12.70 10.82 -4.57
N CYS A 89 13.05 12.02 -5.08
CA CYS A 89 12.46 13.30 -4.69
C CYS A 89 11.30 13.78 -5.59
N LYS A 90 10.96 13.10 -6.70
CA LYS A 90 9.89 13.47 -7.67
C LYS A 90 8.58 12.68 -7.50
N THR A 91 8.30 12.35 -6.25
CA THR A 91 7.65 11.16 -5.68
C THR A 91 6.20 10.77 -6.00
N SER A 92 5.46 11.51 -6.81
CA SER A 92 4.19 10.99 -7.33
C SER A 92 4.24 10.91 -8.84
N GLY A 93 3.92 9.75 -9.38
CA GLY A 93 4.01 9.55 -10.82
C GLY A 93 3.73 8.12 -11.24
N TYR A 94 3.43 8.01 -12.52
CA TYR A 94 3.26 6.74 -13.20
C TYR A 94 4.58 6.26 -13.79
N TYR A 95 4.86 4.97 -13.65
CA TYR A 95 5.95 4.29 -14.36
C TYR A 95 5.55 2.86 -14.71
N ALA A 96 6.26 2.27 -15.67
CA ALA A 96 6.04 0.88 -16.06
C ALA A 96 7.36 0.10 -16.09
N ASP A 97 7.29 -1.13 -15.59
CA ASP A 97 8.34 -2.13 -15.72
C ASP A 97 7.89 -3.19 -16.72
N ALA A 98 8.51 -3.16 -17.91
CA ALA A 98 8.24 -4.09 -18.99
C ALA A 98 8.72 -5.52 -18.71
N HIS A 99 9.70 -5.71 -17.82
CA HIS A 99 10.17 -7.05 -17.44
C HIS A 99 9.21 -7.73 -16.45
N LEU A 100 8.59 -6.94 -15.57
CA LEU A 100 7.63 -7.43 -14.58
C LEU A 100 6.18 -7.40 -15.08
N TRP A 101 5.94 -6.90 -16.30
CA TRP A 101 4.58 -6.61 -16.84
C TRP A 101 3.74 -5.82 -15.83
N GLN A 102 4.38 -4.85 -15.20
CA GLN A 102 3.83 -4.11 -14.07
C GLN A 102 3.75 -2.63 -14.41
N GLU A 103 2.59 -2.04 -14.19
CA GLU A 103 2.38 -0.60 -14.23
C GLU A 103 2.12 -0.13 -12.82
N THR A 104 2.80 0.93 -12.40
CA THR A 104 2.71 1.44 -11.03
C THR A 104 2.42 2.93 -11.04
N TYR A 105 1.52 3.36 -10.16
CA TYR A 105 1.38 4.76 -9.79
C TYR A 105 1.79 4.91 -8.34
N ASP A 106 2.86 5.68 -8.10
CA ASP A 106 3.25 6.07 -6.76
C ASP A 106 2.53 7.37 -6.39
N TYR A 107 1.88 7.37 -5.23
CA TYR A 107 1.27 8.54 -4.63
C TYR A 107 1.99 8.88 -3.33
N ARG A 108 2.43 10.12 -3.23
CA ARG A 108 3.06 10.68 -2.05
C ARG A 108 2.45 12.04 -1.71
N PRO A 109 1.78 12.18 -0.57
CA PRO A 109 1.30 13.48 -0.11
C PRO A 109 2.44 14.48 0.10
N GLY A 110 2.18 15.75 -0.16
CA GLY A 110 3.14 16.85 0.01
C GLY A 110 3.32 17.66 -1.27
N LEU A 111 4.28 18.57 -1.28
CA LEU A 111 4.64 19.31 -2.50
C LEU A 111 5.38 18.37 -3.46
N THR A 112 4.66 17.83 -4.43
CA THR A 112 5.29 17.20 -5.59
C THR A 112 5.79 18.31 -6.51
N CYS A 113 7.06 18.24 -6.91
CA CYS A 113 7.63 19.20 -7.85
C CYS A 113 6.90 19.04 -9.19
N LEU A 114 5.99 19.97 -9.52
CA LEU A 114 5.41 20.08 -10.85
C LEU A 114 6.52 20.56 -11.79
N GLU A 115 7.16 19.63 -12.48
CA GLU A 115 8.04 19.97 -13.59
C GLU A 115 7.24 20.83 -14.59
N PRO A 116 7.76 22.00 -15.00
CA PRO A 116 7.00 23.02 -15.73
C PRO A 116 6.54 22.58 -17.14
N ASN A 117 6.93 21.40 -17.59
CA ASN A 117 6.65 20.87 -18.92
C ASN A 117 5.83 19.56 -18.90
N ASN A 118 5.47 19.05 -17.72
CA ASN A 118 4.72 17.81 -17.62
C ASN A 118 3.22 18.11 -17.71
N SER A 119 2.53 17.50 -18.67
CA SER A 119 1.06 17.50 -18.72
C SER A 119 0.52 17.12 -17.35
N LEU A 120 -0.44 17.87 -16.82
CA LEU A 120 -0.98 17.71 -15.48
C LEU A 120 -1.56 16.28 -15.31
N GLU A 121 -0.76 15.36 -14.79
CA GLU A 121 -1.17 13.97 -14.58
C GLU A 121 -1.90 13.88 -13.25
N PHE A 122 -3.21 13.70 -13.31
CA PHE A 122 -4.03 13.55 -12.11
C PHE A 122 -3.86 12.14 -11.53
N PRO A 123 -3.65 12.01 -10.20
CA PRO A 123 -3.66 10.70 -9.56
C PRO A 123 -5.03 10.02 -9.68
N PRO A 124 -5.09 8.68 -9.59
CA PRO A 124 -6.34 7.98 -9.33
C PRO A 124 -7.12 8.62 -8.17
N ALA A 125 -8.44 8.67 -8.27
CA ALA A 125 -9.28 9.28 -7.25
C ALA A 125 -9.25 8.46 -5.95
N GLY A 126 -9.35 9.16 -4.81
CA GLY A 126 -9.41 8.54 -3.49
C GLY A 126 -8.08 8.06 -2.91
N LEU A 127 -6.94 8.21 -3.61
CA LEU A 127 -5.63 7.83 -3.07
C LEU A 127 -5.25 8.60 -1.80
N GLN A 128 -5.65 9.88 -1.69
CA GLN A 128 -5.44 10.67 -0.48
C GLN A 128 -6.18 10.08 0.73
N ASP A 129 -7.43 9.67 0.53
CA ASP A 129 -8.26 9.09 1.59
C ASP A 129 -7.74 7.70 1.98
N ILE A 130 -7.32 6.89 1.00
CA ILE A 130 -6.69 5.58 1.25
C ILE A 130 -5.36 5.75 1.99
N PHE A 131 -4.53 6.70 1.58
CA PHE A 131 -3.27 7.00 2.27
C PHE A 131 -3.53 7.35 3.73
N SER A 132 -4.52 8.21 3.98
CA SER A 132 -4.90 8.62 5.34
C SER A 132 -5.43 7.45 6.17
N LEU A 133 -6.26 6.59 5.56
CA LEU A 133 -6.81 5.37 6.17
C LEU A 133 -5.69 4.40 6.57
N PHE A 134 -4.76 4.11 5.66
CA PHE A 134 -3.62 3.23 5.95
C PHE A 134 -2.65 3.85 6.94
N GLY A 135 -2.44 5.17 6.89
CA GLY A 135 -1.67 5.89 7.89
C GLY A 135 -2.29 5.80 9.29
N LYS A 136 -3.61 5.78 9.41
CA LYS A 136 -4.30 5.53 10.69
C LYS A 136 -4.13 4.08 11.13
N ALA A 137 -4.42 3.12 10.26
CA ALA A 137 -4.28 1.70 10.58
C ALA A 137 -2.85 1.32 11.00
N ALA A 138 -1.83 1.89 10.34
CA ALA A 138 -0.43 1.69 10.70
C ALA A 138 -0.11 2.19 12.11
N ARG A 139 -0.69 3.32 12.55
CA ARG A 139 -0.52 3.81 13.93
C ARG A 139 -1.12 2.82 14.93
N ASP A 140 -2.35 2.38 14.70
CA ASP A 140 -3.05 1.43 15.58
C ASP A 140 -2.26 0.11 15.70
N ILE A 141 -1.72 -0.39 14.59
CA ILE A 141 -0.89 -1.61 14.57
C ILE A 141 0.44 -1.41 15.31
N LEU A 142 1.13 -0.27 15.10
CA LEU A 142 2.39 0.01 15.76
C LEU A 142 2.22 0.26 17.26
N ASP A 143 1.09 0.84 17.68
CA ASP A 143 0.74 0.98 19.09
C ASP A 143 0.48 -0.39 19.74
N ALA A 144 -0.26 -1.26 19.06
CA ALA A 144 -0.47 -2.65 19.47
C ALA A 144 0.86 -3.44 19.59
N ILE A 145 1.80 -3.25 18.67
CA ILE A 145 3.15 -3.85 18.74
C ILE A 145 3.93 -3.26 19.92
N SER A 146 3.85 -1.94 20.14
CA SER A 146 4.51 -1.28 21.27
C SER A 146 4.04 -1.84 22.61
N TYR A 147 2.73 -2.07 22.73
CA TYR A 147 2.13 -2.73 23.88
C TYR A 147 2.67 -4.16 24.06
N HIS A 148 2.74 -4.96 22.99
CA HIS A 148 3.29 -6.32 23.07
C HIS A 148 4.75 -6.35 23.54
N LEU A 149 5.54 -5.38 23.09
CA LEU A 149 6.95 -5.23 23.43
C LEU A 149 7.17 -4.56 24.80
N ASN A 150 6.10 -4.22 25.54
CA ASN A 150 6.14 -3.48 26.81
C ASN A 150 6.90 -2.15 26.71
N LEU A 151 6.79 -1.45 25.58
CA LEU A 151 7.39 -0.14 25.40
C LEU A 151 6.60 0.92 26.18
N ARG A 152 7.32 1.84 26.82
CA ARG A 152 6.77 2.79 27.82
C ARG A 152 6.15 4.06 27.21
N SER A 153 6.27 4.22 25.90
CA SER A 153 5.78 5.34 25.09
C SER A 153 5.28 4.78 23.76
N SER A 154 4.41 5.49 23.05
CA SER A 154 4.03 5.20 21.67
C SER A 154 5.18 5.61 20.72
N PRO A 155 6.24 4.79 20.58
CA PRO A 155 7.54 5.23 20.06
C PRO A 155 7.48 5.48 18.55
N PHE A 156 6.47 4.93 17.90
CA PHE A 156 6.28 5.01 16.46
C PHE A 156 5.35 6.14 16.04
N THR A 157 4.72 6.87 16.98
CA THR A 157 3.82 7.99 16.65
C THR A 157 4.54 9.12 15.93
N GLU A 158 5.83 9.32 16.22
CA GLU A 158 6.66 10.34 15.57
C GLU A 158 7.31 9.84 14.27
N ILE A 159 7.29 8.53 14.01
CA ILE A 159 7.91 7.90 12.83
C ILE A 159 6.97 7.94 11.63
N LEU A 160 5.66 7.92 11.86
CA LEU A 160 4.66 8.02 10.81
C LEU A 160 4.33 9.48 10.50
N ASP A 161 4.26 9.79 9.21
CA ASP A 161 3.88 11.13 8.74
C ASP A 161 2.50 11.53 9.30
N ASN A 162 2.39 12.75 9.83
CA ASN A 162 1.10 13.30 10.24
C ASN A 162 0.37 13.87 9.03
N VAL A 163 -0.91 13.54 8.87
CA VAL A 163 -1.77 14.13 7.85
C VAL A 163 -2.74 15.08 8.56
N PRO A 164 -2.82 16.37 8.19
CA PRO A 164 -2.07 17.02 7.10
C PRO A 164 -0.58 17.23 7.44
N LEU A 165 0.28 17.08 6.42
CA LEU A 165 1.71 17.37 6.51
C LEU A 165 1.94 18.85 6.83
N ARG A 166 3.08 19.20 7.46
CA ARG A 166 3.39 20.62 7.68
C ARG A 166 3.73 21.29 6.35
N ASN A 167 3.69 22.62 6.35
CA ASN A 167 3.85 23.41 5.14
C ASN A 167 5.21 23.12 4.47
N ARG A 168 5.19 22.72 3.18
CA ARG A 168 6.35 22.32 2.36
C ARG A 168 7.00 20.97 2.70
N GLU A 169 6.39 20.14 3.53
CA GLU A 169 6.88 18.78 3.77
C GLU A 169 6.40 17.80 2.70
N ILE A 170 7.20 16.77 2.47
CA ILE A 170 6.89 15.63 1.60
C ILE A 170 6.85 14.40 2.52
N SER A 171 5.76 13.62 2.43
CA SER A 171 5.58 12.40 3.23
C SER A 171 6.75 11.44 3.02
N SER A 172 7.32 10.85 4.06
CA SER A 172 8.30 9.76 3.90
C SER A 172 7.68 8.47 3.33
N SER A 173 6.37 8.29 3.56
CA SER A 173 5.58 7.13 3.14
C SER A 173 5.03 7.29 1.72
N VAL A 174 4.96 6.20 0.96
CA VAL A 174 4.41 6.14 -0.40
C VAL A 174 3.26 5.15 -0.45
N LEU A 175 2.17 5.52 -1.12
CA LEU A 175 1.11 4.61 -1.53
C LEU A 175 1.32 4.25 -2.99
N SER A 176 1.69 3.01 -3.26
CA SER A 176 1.88 2.48 -4.60
C SER A 176 0.64 1.68 -5.00
N VAL A 177 0.15 1.93 -6.21
CA VAL A 177 -0.90 1.12 -6.82
C VAL A 177 -0.37 0.46 -8.06
N CYS A 178 -0.45 -0.88 -8.12
CA CYS A 178 0.19 -1.68 -9.16
C CYS A 178 -0.85 -2.45 -9.97
N CYS A 179 -0.78 -2.38 -11.29
CA CYS A 179 -1.53 -3.23 -12.21
C CYS A 179 -0.58 -4.21 -12.91
N TYR A 180 -0.90 -5.49 -12.84
CA TYR A 180 -0.11 -6.55 -13.47
C TYR A 180 -0.80 -7.09 -14.73
N ALA A 181 0.03 -7.49 -15.70
CA ALA A 181 -0.37 -8.27 -16.88
C ALA A 181 -1.57 -7.67 -17.64
N ARG A 182 -1.55 -6.36 -17.89
CA ARG A 182 -2.59 -5.73 -18.73
C ARG A 182 -2.58 -6.38 -20.13
N PRO A 183 -3.75 -6.69 -20.72
CA PRO A 183 -3.83 -7.26 -22.08
C PRO A 183 -3.15 -6.41 -23.16
N SER A 184 -3.00 -5.10 -22.92
CA SER A 184 -2.27 -4.20 -23.79
C SER A 184 -0.78 -4.56 -23.98
N PHE A 185 -0.16 -5.26 -23.03
CA PHE A 185 1.21 -5.78 -23.17
C PHE A 185 1.30 -6.99 -24.13
N GLN A 186 0.19 -7.68 -24.40
CA GLN A 186 0.15 -8.86 -25.28
C GLN A 186 0.23 -8.52 -26.77
N GLY A 187 0.20 -7.23 -27.14
CA GLY A 187 0.40 -6.80 -28.52
C GLY A 187 1.77 -7.13 -29.12
N ALA A 188 2.74 -7.58 -28.31
CA ALA A 188 4.09 -7.91 -28.79
C ALA A 188 4.33 -9.39 -29.12
N GLN A 189 3.47 -10.34 -28.72
CA GLN A 189 3.62 -11.75 -29.11
C GLN A 189 2.25 -12.44 -29.22
N HIS A 190 1.82 -12.66 -30.47
CA HIS A 190 0.83 -13.67 -30.80
C HIS A 190 1.30 -15.03 -30.26
N HIS A 191 0.57 -15.64 -29.32
CA HIS A 191 0.11 -17.05 -29.35
C HIS A 191 -0.73 -17.38 -28.10
N HIS A 192 -2.03 -17.59 -28.33
CA HIS A 192 -2.87 -18.60 -27.69
C HIS A 192 -2.74 -18.82 -26.16
N ILE A 193 -3.30 -17.92 -25.35
CA ILE A 193 -3.80 -18.26 -24.01
C ILE A 193 -5.21 -17.71 -23.85
N THR A 194 -6.14 -18.61 -23.54
CA THR A 194 -7.58 -18.41 -23.39
C THR A 194 -7.93 -17.21 -22.49
N THR A 195 -8.78 -16.35 -23.04
CA THR A 195 -9.22 -15.02 -22.57
C THR A 195 -10.15 -15.02 -21.36
N GLN A 196 -9.93 -15.86 -20.34
CA GLN A 196 -10.89 -15.92 -19.22
C GLN A 196 -10.31 -15.90 -17.79
N ASP A 197 -9.00 -16.04 -17.57
CA ASP A 197 -8.44 -16.15 -16.21
C ASP A 197 -7.10 -15.40 -16.00
N MET A 198 -6.84 -14.30 -16.72
CA MET A 198 -5.79 -13.38 -16.28
C MET A 198 -6.32 -12.55 -15.12
N ALA A 199 -6.19 -13.12 -13.92
CA ALA A 199 -6.47 -12.45 -12.66
C ALA A 199 -5.72 -11.10 -12.64
N ARG A 200 -6.48 -10.02 -12.83
CA ARG A 200 -6.02 -8.64 -12.68
C ARG A 200 -5.80 -8.41 -11.20
N TRP A 201 -4.62 -8.74 -10.72
CA TRP A 201 -4.22 -8.40 -9.37
C TRP A 201 -3.90 -6.90 -9.35
N LEU A 202 -4.78 -6.13 -8.73
CA LEU A 202 -4.50 -4.74 -8.36
C LEU A 202 -3.99 -4.79 -6.92
N CYS A 203 -2.70 -4.56 -6.74
CA CYS A 203 -2.09 -4.53 -5.42
C CYS A 203 -1.94 -3.07 -5.01
N ILE A 204 -2.48 -2.72 -3.84
CA ILE A 204 -2.15 -1.47 -3.17
C ILE A 204 -1.12 -1.82 -2.09
N LEU A 205 0.07 -1.26 -2.22
CA LEU A 205 1.15 -1.41 -1.26
C LEU A 205 1.44 -0.05 -0.65
N THR A 206 1.48 0.01 0.68
CA THR A 206 2.03 1.18 1.36
C THR A 206 3.48 0.87 1.71
N LYS A 207 4.42 1.61 1.11
CA LYS A 207 5.83 1.55 1.48
C LYS A 207 6.07 2.61 2.55
N ILE A 208 6.18 2.17 3.81
CA ILE A 208 6.63 3.03 4.92
C ILE A 208 8.16 3.07 4.85
N THR A 209 8.72 4.15 4.30
CA THR A 209 10.17 4.19 4.03
C THR A 209 11.03 4.50 5.27
N ASN A 210 10.43 4.83 6.43
CA ASN A 210 11.19 5.22 7.62
C ASN A 210 11.82 4.07 8.42
N LEU A 211 11.64 2.80 8.02
CA LEU A 211 12.19 1.64 8.75
C LEU A 211 13.56 1.14 8.25
N ILE A 212 14.18 1.79 7.25
CA ILE A 212 15.41 1.29 6.61
C ILE A 212 16.66 2.16 6.89
N ASN A 213 16.54 3.29 7.59
CA ASN A 213 17.69 4.18 7.87
C ASN A 213 17.93 4.48 9.36
N ALA A 214 17.64 3.53 10.25
CA ALA A 214 18.08 3.58 11.65
C ALA A 214 19.08 2.45 11.95
#